data_AF-A0A4R8K5D0-F1
#
_entry.id   AF-A0A4R8K5D0-F1
#
_cell.length_a   1.000
_cell.length_b   1.000
_cell.length_c   1.000
_cell.angle_alpha   90.00
_cell.angle_beta   90.00
_cell.angle_gamma   90.00
#
_symmetry.space_group_name_H-M   'P 1'
#
loop_
_entity.id
_entity.type
_entity.pdbx_description
1 polymer ?
#
loop_
_entity_poly.entity_id
_entity_poly.type
_entity_poly.pdbx_seq_one_letter_code
_entity_poly.pdbx_strand_id
1 'polypeptide(L)'
;MAATTPITWNDPASAYANLAGLVAGADAAGAGGIVVLVQVDMNNPHARGTGSKYRQAKYAILADGDPAGRNVWIDAASGNNLHNAVTGWILPE
;
A
#
# COMPACT_ATOMS: atom_id res chain seq x y z
N MET A 1 22.83 25.12 -1.18
CA MET A 1 22.11 23.89 -1.54
C MET A 1 21.03 23.68 -0.50
N ALA A 2 19.76 23.59 -0.90
CA ALA A 2 18.71 23.23 0.05
C ALA A 2 18.96 21.79 0.52
N ALA A 3 18.97 21.57 1.83
CA ALA A 3 19.03 20.23 2.37
C ALA A 3 17.76 19.50 1.97
N THR A 4 17.85 18.57 1.02
CA THR A 4 16.75 17.66 0.69
C THR A 4 16.62 16.68 1.85
N THR A 5 15.59 16.85 2.67
CA THR A 5 15.24 15.87 3.71
C THR A 5 14.96 14.54 3.02
N PRO A 6 15.65 13.44 3.38
CA PRO A 6 15.34 12.12 2.85
C PRO A 6 13.87 11.77 3.15
N ILE A 7 13.18 11.17 2.19
CA ILE A 7 11.83 10.65 2.40
C ILE A 7 11.91 9.51 3.42
N THR A 8 11.23 9.69 4.56
CA THR A 8 11.07 8.63 5.56
C THR A 8 9.89 7.75 5.18
N TRP A 9 10.16 6.50 4.82
CA TRP A 9 9.14 5.51 4.49
C TRP A 9 8.61 4.84 5.77
N ASN A 10 7.30 4.66 5.86
CA ASN A 10 6.67 3.92 6.95
C ASN A 10 6.81 2.40 6.71
N ASP A 11 6.94 1.64 7.80
CA ASP A 11 6.90 0.17 7.77
C ASP A 11 5.54 -0.31 7.25
N PRO A 12 5.48 -1.22 6.26
CA PRO A 12 4.24 -1.86 5.81
C PRO A 12 3.37 -2.43 6.95
N ALA A 13 3.97 -2.92 8.04
CA ALA A 13 3.22 -3.45 9.18
C ALA A 13 2.41 -2.37 9.92
N SER A 14 2.85 -1.11 9.87
CA SER A 14 2.13 0.03 10.48
C SER A 14 0.91 0.49 9.68
N ALA A 15 0.74 0.02 8.45
CA ALA A 15 -0.31 0.48 7.55
C ALA A 15 -1.72 0.23 8.10
N TYR A 16 -1.95 -0.92 8.75
CA TYR A 16 -3.26 -1.22 9.35
C TYR A 16 -3.62 -0.18 10.42
N ALA A 17 -2.74 0.02 11.40
CA ALA A 17 -2.99 0.96 12.49
C ALA A 17 -3.21 2.39 12.00
N ASN A 18 -2.48 2.81 10.96
CA ASN A 18 -2.52 4.18 10.47
C ASN A 18 -3.62 4.44 9.42
N LEU A 19 -4.00 3.43 8.64
CA LEU A 19 -4.92 3.59 7.51
C LEU A 19 -6.28 2.92 7.72
N ALA A 20 -6.43 1.96 8.64
CA ALA A 20 -7.70 1.24 8.82
C ALA A 20 -8.87 2.17 9.16
N GLY A 21 -8.64 3.19 9.99
CA GLY A 21 -9.66 4.20 10.32
C GLY A 21 -10.10 5.03 9.12
N LEU A 22 -9.26 5.13 8.08
CA LEU A 22 -9.55 5.87 6.86
C LEU A 22 -10.20 4.97 5.80
N VAL A 23 -9.89 3.68 5.79
CA VAL A 23 -10.50 2.66 4.92
C VAL A 23 -11.92 2.31 5.38
N ALA A 24 -12.20 2.34 6.68
CA ALA A 24 -13.52 2.04 7.24
C ALA A 24 -14.64 3.02 6.82
N GLY A 25 -14.29 4.23 6.37
CA GLY A 25 -15.25 5.22 5.89
C GLY A 25 -15.53 5.16 4.38
N ALA A 26 -14.74 4.39 3.63
CA ALA A 26 -14.78 4.38 2.17
C ALA A 26 -14.86 2.93 1.67
N ASP A 27 -16.09 2.45 1.46
CA ASP A 27 -16.47 1.16 0.86
C ASP A 27 -15.38 0.07 0.93
N ALA A 28 -15.46 -0.70 2.02
CA ALA A 28 -14.59 -1.81 2.41
C ALA A 28 -14.49 -2.99 1.40
N ALA A 29 -14.95 -2.81 0.16
CA ALA A 29 -14.84 -3.76 -0.92
C ALA A 29 -14.27 -3.07 -2.17
N GLY A 30 -12.94 -2.94 -2.23
CA GLY A 30 -12.21 -2.69 -3.49
C GLY A 30 -12.36 -1.31 -4.16
N ALA A 31 -13.28 -0.45 -3.73
CA ALA A 31 -13.56 0.81 -4.42
C ALA A 31 -13.01 2.07 -3.71
N GLY A 32 -12.94 2.09 -2.36
CA GLY A 32 -12.75 3.33 -1.59
C GLY A 32 -11.40 3.55 -0.88
N GLY A 33 -10.40 2.68 -1.05
CA GLY A 33 -9.14 2.81 -0.30
C GLY A 33 -8.33 4.07 -0.64
N ILE A 34 -7.69 4.68 0.37
CA ILE A 34 -6.71 5.76 0.18
C ILE A 34 -5.60 5.27 -0.75
N VAL A 35 -5.30 6.07 -1.77
CA VAL A 35 -4.14 5.87 -2.64
C VAL A 35 -2.92 6.48 -1.97
N VAL A 36 -1.91 5.67 -1.72
CA VAL A 36 -0.63 6.08 -1.15
C VAL A 36 0.51 5.73 -2.10
N LEU A 37 1.66 6.36 -1.91
CA LEU A 37 2.87 5.95 -2.59
C LEU A 37 3.50 4.79 -1.81
N VAL A 38 3.79 3.69 -2.51
CA VAL A 38 4.45 2.51 -1.95
C VAL A 38 5.79 2.27 -2.64
N GLN A 39 6.74 1.77 -1.86
CA GLN A 39 7.98 1.19 -2.32
C GLN A 39 7.81 -0.32 -2.45
N VAL A 40 8.22 -0.88 -3.57
CA VAL A 40 8.05 -2.29 -3.91
C VAL A 40 9.41 -2.97 -4.07
N ASP A 41 9.55 -4.15 -3.49
CA ASP A 41 10.67 -5.06 -3.74
C ASP A 41 10.55 -5.65 -5.15
N MET A 42 11.42 -5.19 -6.04
CA MET A 42 11.49 -5.67 -7.43
C MET A 42 12.05 -7.09 -7.55
N ASN A 43 12.59 -7.67 -6.46
CA ASN A 43 12.99 -9.07 -6.41
C ASN A 43 11.80 -10.01 -6.13
N ASN A 44 10.69 -9.48 -5.60
CA ASN A 44 9.49 -10.29 -5.37
C ASN A 44 8.91 -10.75 -6.72
N PRO A 45 8.65 -12.04 -6.93
CA PRO A 45 8.17 -12.57 -8.20
C PRO A 45 6.85 -11.95 -8.68
N HIS A 46 6.01 -11.45 -7.78
CA HIS A 46 4.75 -10.78 -8.11
C HIS A 46 4.92 -9.32 -8.55
N ALA A 47 6.06 -8.69 -8.22
CA ALA A 47 6.39 -7.34 -8.64
C ALA A 47 7.51 -7.29 -9.70
N ARG A 48 8.21 -8.40 -9.93
CA ARG A 48 9.30 -8.52 -10.90
C ARG A 48 8.77 -8.25 -12.31
N GLY A 49 9.28 -7.19 -12.94
CA GLY A 49 8.86 -6.77 -14.29
C GLY A 49 7.75 -5.73 -14.35
N THR A 50 7.23 -5.26 -13.21
CA THR A 50 6.19 -4.22 -13.15
C THR A 50 6.69 -2.78 -13.43
N GLY A 51 7.94 -2.63 -13.87
CA GLY A 51 8.47 -1.40 -14.47
C GLY A 51 8.88 -0.28 -13.52
N SER A 52 8.35 -0.21 -12.29
CA SER A 52 8.73 0.84 -11.32
C SER A 52 8.77 0.34 -9.88
N LYS A 53 9.86 0.69 -9.17
CA LYS A 53 10.07 0.45 -7.73
C LYS A 53 9.09 1.25 -6.86
N TYR A 54 8.66 2.41 -7.34
CA TYR A 54 7.75 3.30 -6.62
C TYR A 54 6.42 3.35 -7.37
N ARG A 55 5.32 3.05 -6.68
CA ARG A 55 4.00 2.91 -7.30
C ARG A 55 2.93 3.49 -6.40
N GLN A 56 1.83 3.91 -7.00
CA GLN A 56 0.63 4.24 -6.25
C GLN A 56 -0.12 2.94 -5.95
N ALA A 57 -0.50 2.74 -4.69
CA ALA A 57 -1.29 1.59 -4.28
C ALA A 57 -2.38 2.01 -3.30
N LYS A 58 -3.48 1.26 -3.31
CA LYS A 58 -4.55 1.35 -2.33
C LYS A 58 -4.32 0.34 -1.23
N TYR A 59 -4.52 0.77 0.01
CA TYR A 59 -4.60 -0.14 1.14
C TYR A 59 -6.02 -0.70 1.25
N ALA A 60 -6.16 -2.02 1.31
CA ALA A 60 -7.45 -2.69 1.42
C ALA A 60 -7.42 -3.74 2.54
N ILE A 61 -8.55 -3.86 3.24
CA ILE A 61 -8.77 -4.82 4.32
C ILE A 61 -9.85 -5.77 3.80
N LEU A 62 -9.46 -6.98 3.40
CA LEU A 62 -10.43 -7.98 2.93
C LEU A 62 -11.12 -8.60 4.15
N ALA A 63 -12.43 -8.41 4.24
CA ALA A 63 -13.25 -8.98 5.30
C ALA A 63 -13.48 -10.49 5.03
N ASP A 64 -12.55 -11.34 5.48
CA ASP A 64 -12.65 -12.80 5.38
C ASP A 64 -13.22 -13.45 6.66
N GLY A 65 -14.03 -12.71 7.43
CA GLY A 65 -14.58 -13.19 8.71
C GLY A 65 -13.55 -13.31 9.85
N ASP A 66 -12.28 -12.99 9.59
CA ASP A 66 -11.22 -12.82 10.58
C ASP A 66 -11.26 -11.37 11.12
N PRO A 67 -11.33 -11.13 12.43
CA PRO A 67 -11.38 -9.77 13.01
C PRO A 67 -10.18 -8.87 12.64
N ALA A 68 -9.07 -9.44 12.13
CA ALA A 68 -7.95 -8.66 11.62
C ALA A 68 -8.04 -8.33 10.11
N GLY A 69 -8.91 -9.00 9.36
CA GLY A 69 -8.98 -8.92 7.89
C GLY A 69 -7.67 -9.31 7.20
N ARG A 70 -7.72 -9.74 5.94
CA ARG A 70 -6.49 -9.89 5.16
C ARG A 70 -6.12 -8.52 4.58
N ASN A 71 -5.11 -7.90 5.17
CA ASN A 71 -4.55 -6.64 4.71
C ASN A 71 -3.77 -6.85 3.41
N VAL A 72 -4.15 -6.15 2.35
CA VAL A 72 -3.50 -6.23 1.04
C VAL A 72 -3.25 -4.85 0.46
N TRP A 73 -2.19 -4.77 -0.34
CA TRP A 73 -1.90 -3.59 -1.15
C TRP A 73 -2.31 -3.88 -2.59
N ILE A 74 -3.11 -3.00 -3.17
CA ILE A 74 -3.61 -3.13 -4.53
C ILE A 74 -2.99 -2.02 -5.37
N ASP A 75 -2.28 -2.37 -6.42
CA ASP A 75 -1.70 -1.40 -7.34
C ASP A 75 -2.80 -0.53 -7.97
N ALA A 76 -2.67 0.79 -7.87
CA ALA A 76 -3.72 1.71 -8.32
C ALA A 76 -3.83 1.77 -9.85
N ALA A 77 -2.75 1.47 -10.59
CA ALA A 77 -2.74 1.52 -12.05
C ALA A 77 -3.27 0.23 -12.69
N SER A 78 -2.89 -0.93 -12.12
CA SER A 78 -3.22 -2.25 -12.70
C SER A 78 -4.33 -2.99 -11.96
N GLY A 79 -4.69 -2.59 -10.74
CA GLY A 79 -5.63 -3.32 -9.88
C GLY A 79 -5.08 -4.64 -9.32
N ASN A 80 -3.81 -4.96 -9.57
CA ASN A 80 -3.20 -6.19 -9.12
C ASN A 80 -2.81 -6.13 -7.64
N ASN A 81 -2.95 -7.25 -6.94
CA ASN A 81 -2.43 -7.39 -5.58
C ASN A 81 -0.89 -7.40 -5.60
N LEU A 82 -0.28 -6.65 -4.70
CA LEU A 82 1.17 -6.57 -4.58
C LEU A 82 1.77 -7.70 -3.71
N HIS A 83 0.98 -8.62 -3.15
CA HIS A 83 1.43 -9.90 -2.55
C HIS A 83 2.69 -9.77 -1.65
N ASN A 84 2.66 -8.87 -0.67
CA ASN A 84 3.76 -8.60 0.26
C ASN A 84 5.05 -8.07 -0.39
N ALA A 85 5.01 -7.62 -1.64
CA ALA A 85 6.12 -6.95 -2.29
C ALA A 85 6.34 -5.53 -1.76
N VAL A 86 5.40 -4.96 -1.01
CA VAL A 86 5.54 -3.61 -0.46
C VAL A 86 6.56 -3.61 0.69
N THR A 87 7.60 -2.81 0.57
CA THR A 87 8.67 -2.64 1.58
C THR A 87 8.57 -1.32 2.35
N GLY A 88 7.74 -0.39 1.88
CA GLY A 88 7.49 0.88 2.55
C GLY A 88 6.32 1.62 1.94
N TRP A 89 5.73 2.54 2.70
CA TRP A 89 4.64 3.39 2.21
C TRP A 89 4.72 4.81 2.78
N ILE A 90 4.10 5.77 2.10
CA ILE A 90 3.96 7.15 2.56
C ILE A 90 2.68 7.76 2.01
N LEU A 91 2.01 8.60 2.81
CA LEU A 91 0.88 9.39 2.32
C LEU A 91 1.37 10.36 1.23
N PRO A 92 0.57 10.59 0.17
CA PRO A 92 0.82 11.73 -0.71
C PRO A 92 0.63 13.01 0.12
N GLU A 93 1.60 13.91 0.00
CA GLU A 93 1.58 15.25 0.61
C GLU A 93 0.47 16.16 0.04
#